data_AF-E0TGY2-F1
#
_entry.id   AF-E0TGY2-F1
#
_cell.length_a   1.000
_cell.length_b   1.000
_cell.length_c   1.000
_cell.angle_alpha   90.00
_cell.angle_beta   90.00
_cell.angle_gamma   90.00
#
_symmetry.space_group_name_H-M   'P 1'
#
loop_
_entity.id
_entity.type
_entity.pdbx_description
1 polymer ?
#
loop_
_entity_poly.entity_id
_entity_poly.type
_entity_poly.pdbx_seq_one_letter_code
_entity_poly.pdbx_strand_id
1 'polypeptide(L)'
;MDIASIKQAIRQPSVQADKLPVHIDACCRFLSPWTKPSCEIQGLESDGSYRRIAAIGFALAQNRQSETLQKAFVEGTQQLAGRVYFTLGRAPTVEVDGVALLGLAIGYNALTPSTMDDGWLRVCLVQSVAALQNDPWQYSLAKSAQATLGVSIDKSDIDPVLRVAVAERKGDVIEEELRGAAWCLLLENIDEPEPTRRAALQGTFESCASALARLPLHGAGVSELIEILEGVSRSMGHWTYEEKPKVRNVLPQKWEIDHEYHVQNLLWTILRPIFPDLVDEETLKKLGHTSPRYDLGIPSLSTIIEVKYVRRRGQSALKAITDEIAADHSLYLREGTGFARMIAFIWDEQRQTEEYQTLQSGLENLSGLERVIIVPRPAKMERDKKK
;
A
#
# COMPACT_ATOMS: atom_id res chain seq x y z
N MET A 1 -4.41 -6.16 17.76
CA MET A 1 -5.14 -4.88 17.81
C MET A 1 -5.65 -4.61 16.40
N ASP A 2 -6.93 -4.28 16.20
CA ASP A 2 -7.42 -3.94 14.86
C ASP A 2 -6.96 -2.54 14.42
N ILE A 3 -7.02 -2.26 13.10
CA ILE A 3 -6.56 -0.98 12.52
C ILE A 3 -7.30 0.23 13.13
N ALA A 4 -8.58 0.07 13.48
CA ALA A 4 -9.39 1.14 14.06
C ALA A 4 -8.92 1.51 15.47
N SER A 5 -8.60 0.50 16.28
CA SER A 5 -8.07 0.64 17.64
C SER A 5 -6.68 1.26 17.62
N ILE A 6 -5.83 0.85 16.67
CA ILE A 6 -4.50 1.45 16.48
C ILE A 6 -4.63 2.94 16.15
N LYS A 7 -5.49 3.27 15.17
CA LYS A 7 -5.77 4.66 14.78
C LYS A 7 -6.28 5.49 15.95
N GLN A 8 -7.16 4.94 16.78
CA GLN A 8 -7.72 5.63 17.94
C GLN A 8 -6.65 5.94 19.00
N ALA A 9 -5.76 4.99 19.29
CA ALA A 9 -4.70 5.16 20.28
C ALA A 9 -3.73 6.29 19.88
N ILE A 10 -3.23 6.26 18.64
CA ILE A 10 -2.25 7.25 18.14
C ILE A 10 -2.89 8.64 17.94
N ARG A 11 -4.23 8.72 17.81
CA ARG A 11 -4.97 9.98 17.62
C ARG A 11 -5.11 10.79 18.91
N GLN A 12 -4.87 10.21 20.08
CA GLN A 12 -4.99 10.96 21.34
C GLN A 12 -3.97 12.12 21.36
N PRO A 13 -4.40 13.37 21.60
CA PRO A 13 -3.48 14.51 21.66
C PRO A 13 -2.55 14.38 22.88
N SER A 14 -1.23 14.48 22.71
CA SER A 14 -0.27 14.45 23.84
C SER A 14 -0.17 15.81 24.54
N VAL A 15 -0.36 16.91 23.80
CA VAL A 15 -0.14 18.26 24.32
C VAL A 15 -1.06 19.24 23.59
N GLN A 16 -1.60 20.23 24.30
CA GLN A 16 -2.26 21.38 23.67
C GLN A 16 -1.24 22.09 22.75
N ALA A 17 -1.50 22.14 21.44
CA ALA A 17 -0.61 22.71 20.42
C ALA A 17 -0.12 24.13 20.76
N ASP A 18 -0.92 24.89 21.52
CA ASP A 18 -0.66 26.28 21.92
C ASP A 18 0.55 26.49 22.86
N LYS A 19 1.25 25.42 23.28
CA LYS A 19 2.42 25.50 24.18
C LYS A 19 3.73 25.02 23.57
N LEU A 20 3.73 24.51 22.33
CA LEU A 20 4.94 23.96 21.72
C LEU A 20 5.81 25.07 21.08
N PRO A 21 7.16 24.94 21.11
CA PRO A 21 8.02 25.76 20.29
C PRO A 21 7.66 25.67 18.81
N VAL A 22 7.73 26.79 18.09
CA VAL A 22 7.24 26.91 16.70
C VAL A 22 7.78 25.83 15.74
N HIS A 23 9.07 25.51 15.78
CA HIS A 23 9.65 24.43 14.98
C HIS A 23 9.18 23.02 15.36
N ILE A 24 8.85 22.77 16.62
CA ILE A 24 8.33 21.47 17.09
C ILE A 24 6.91 21.29 16.56
N ASP A 25 6.06 22.30 16.71
CA ASP A 25 4.70 22.30 16.15
C ASP A 25 4.74 22.14 14.61
N ALA A 26 5.61 22.88 13.93
CA ALA A 26 5.80 22.76 12.48
C ALA A 26 6.30 21.36 12.06
N CYS A 27 7.22 20.76 12.81
CA CYS A 27 7.69 19.39 12.59
C CYS A 27 6.55 18.37 12.77
N CYS A 28 5.75 18.51 13.83
CA CYS A 28 4.59 17.64 14.05
C CYS A 28 3.60 17.72 12.88
N ARG A 29 3.29 18.92 12.39
CA ARG A 29 2.43 19.12 11.22
C ARG A 29 3.05 18.62 9.92
N PHE A 30 4.37 18.66 9.80
CA PHE A 30 5.06 18.11 8.64
C PHE A 30 4.97 16.58 8.65
N LEU A 31 5.26 15.92 9.77
CA LEU A 31 5.30 14.47 9.88
C LEU A 31 3.90 13.83 9.92
N SER A 32 2.93 14.48 10.56
CA SER A 32 1.58 13.95 10.72
C SER A 32 0.61 14.47 9.65
N PRO A 33 -0.02 13.57 8.87
CA PRO A 33 -1.04 13.95 7.89
C PRO A 33 -2.38 14.35 8.54
N TRP A 34 -2.56 14.10 9.84
CA TRP A 34 -3.83 14.33 10.54
C TRP A 34 -3.93 15.76 11.11
N THR A 35 -2.82 16.48 11.10
CA THR A 35 -2.76 17.88 11.49
C THR A 35 -2.88 18.73 10.23
N LYS A 36 -3.86 19.63 10.18
CA LYS A 36 -3.98 20.53 9.02
C LYS A 36 -2.71 21.38 8.88
N PRO A 37 -2.19 21.58 7.67
CA PRO A 37 -1.19 22.60 7.44
C PRO A 37 -1.82 23.95 7.78
N SER A 38 -1.34 24.61 8.84
CA SER A 38 -1.80 25.95 9.14
C SER A 38 -1.34 26.88 8.03
N CYS A 39 -2.29 27.49 7.35
CA CYS A 39 -2.08 28.70 6.56
C CYS A 39 -1.58 29.87 7.45
N GLU A 40 -1.63 29.75 8.77
CA GLU A 40 -1.24 30.77 9.77
C GLU A 40 0.28 30.87 10.03
N ILE A 41 1.13 30.36 9.13
CA ILE A 41 2.52 30.86 9.01
C ILE A 41 2.54 32.13 8.11
N GLN A 42 1.39 32.75 7.88
CA GLN A 42 1.27 34.07 7.29
C GLN A 42 1.62 35.12 8.36
N GLY A 43 2.86 35.62 8.32
CA GLY A 43 3.32 36.72 9.18
C GLY A 43 4.70 36.54 9.83
N LEU A 44 5.42 35.46 9.54
CA LEU A 44 6.76 35.25 10.06
C LEU A 44 7.78 36.09 9.28
N GLU A 45 7.99 37.34 9.71
CA GLU A 45 9.26 38.01 9.47
C GLU A 45 10.38 37.18 10.12
N SER A 46 11.48 36.98 9.38
CA SER A 46 12.69 36.35 9.90
C SER A 46 13.27 37.27 11.00
N ASP A 47 13.10 36.89 12.27
CA ASP A 47 13.73 37.56 13.42
C ASP A 47 15.15 37.02 13.70
N GLY A 48 15.69 36.18 12.80
CA GLY A 48 16.98 35.50 12.97
C GLY A 48 16.95 34.33 13.96
N SER A 49 15.78 33.92 14.45
CA SER A 49 15.62 32.72 15.30
C SER A 49 15.70 31.45 14.47
N TYR A 50 16.66 30.58 14.81
CA TYR A 50 16.85 29.30 14.11
C TYR A 50 15.58 28.42 14.14
N ARG A 51 14.78 28.53 15.21
CA ARG A 51 13.50 27.82 15.36
C ARG A 51 12.46 28.30 14.35
N ARG A 52 12.36 29.60 14.10
CA ARG A 52 11.42 30.13 13.10
C ARG A 52 11.85 29.74 11.69
N ILE A 53 13.14 29.80 11.39
CA ILE A 53 13.67 29.41 10.08
C ILE A 53 13.42 27.93 9.80
N ALA A 54 13.63 27.06 10.80
CA ALA A 54 13.30 25.64 10.67
C ALA A 54 11.79 25.40 10.45
N ALA A 55 10.92 26.14 11.15
CA ALA A 55 9.47 26.08 10.93
C ALA A 55 9.07 26.49 9.51
N ILE A 56 9.70 27.56 8.97
CA ILE A 56 9.53 27.97 7.57
C ILE A 56 9.98 26.85 6.62
N GLY A 57 11.08 26.15 6.91
CA GLY A 57 11.56 25.02 6.10
C GLY A 57 10.52 23.89 5.97
N PHE A 58 9.92 23.48 7.10
CA PHE A 58 8.81 22.50 7.09
C PHE A 58 7.58 22.99 6.32
N ALA A 59 7.25 24.28 6.42
CA ALA A 59 6.13 24.89 5.70
C ALA A 59 6.39 24.97 4.18
N LEU A 60 7.62 25.31 3.78
CA LEU A 60 8.06 25.42 2.40
C LEU A 60 7.97 24.09 1.66
N ALA A 61 8.31 22.98 2.32
CA ALA A 61 8.17 21.66 1.72
C ALA A 61 6.73 21.30 1.35
N GLN A 62 5.75 21.84 2.06
CA GLN A 62 4.32 21.64 1.79
C GLN A 62 3.77 22.66 0.79
N ASN A 63 4.42 23.82 0.64
CA ASN A 63 4.00 24.92 -0.23
C ASN A 63 5.17 25.44 -1.09
N ARG A 64 5.75 24.55 -1.90
CA ARG A 64 6.98 24.85 -2.67
C ARG A 64 6.87 26.07 -3.59
N GLN A 65 5.66 26.46 -4.00
CA GLN A 65 5.41 27.60 -4.89
C GLN A 65 5.33 28.96 -4.17
N SER A 66 5.39 29.00 -2.84
CA SER A 66 5.27 30.27 -2.11
C SER A 66 6.56 31.08 -2.15
N GLU A 67 6.58 32.13 -2.98
CA GLU A 67 7.72 33.07 -3.09
C GLU A 67 8.05 33.73 -1.74
N THR A 68 7.04 34.06 -0.94
CA THR A 68 7.21 34.65 0.39
C THR A 68 7.98 33.72 1.34
N LEU A 69 7.61 32.43 1.39
CA LEU A 69 8.30 31.46 2.24
C LEU A 69 9.72 31.18 1.73
N GLN A 70 9.91 31.09 0.41
CA GLN A 70 11.24 30.93 -0.17
C GLN A 70 12.17 32.09 0.22
N LYS A 71 11.70 33.34 0.05
CA LYS A 71 12.47 34.54 0.39
C LYS A 71 12.83 34.57 1.88
N ALA A 72 11.84 34.36 2.76
CA ALA A 72 12.07 34.37 4.21
C ALA A 72 13.02 33.24 4.66
N PHE A 73 12.93 32.06 4.05
CA PHE A 73 13.84 30.95 4.33
C PHE A 73 15.28 31.25 3.88
N VAL A 74 15.45 31.80 2.68
CA VAL A 74 16.76 32.17 2.12
C VAL A 74 17.43 33.26 2.97
N GLU A 75 16.71 34.34 3.30
CA GLU A 75 17.25 35.41 4.15
C GLU A 75 17.64 34.90 5.54
N GLY A 76 16.79 34.09 6.16
CA GLY A 76 17.06 33.52 7.48
C GLY A 76 18.26 32.56 7.47
N THR A 77 18.36 31.69 6.47
CA THR A 77 19.47 30.74 6.36
C THR A 77 20.81 31.41 6.08
N GLN A 78 20.84 32.51 5.32
CA GLN A 78 22.05 33.33 5.13
C GLN A 78 22.53 33.95 6.45
N GLN A 79 21.60 34.43 7.29
CA GLN A 79 21.94 34.95 8.62
C GLN A 79 22.50 33.86 9.55
N LEU A 80 22.01 32.63 9.44
CA LEU A 80 22.54 31.48 10.18
C LEU A 80 23.93 31.08 9.69
N ALA A 81 24.13 31.03 8.37
CA ALA A 81 25.41 30.68 7.75
C ALA A 81 26.57 31.58 8.21
N GLY A 82 26.29 32.86 8.50
CA GLY A 82 27.28 33.81 9.02
C GLY A 82 27.69 33.60 10.48
N ARG A 83 27.12 32.63 11.20
CA ARG A 83 27.42 32.36 12.62
C ARG A 83 28.52 31.32 12.77
N VAL A 84 29.23 31.41 13.89
CA VAL A 84 30.17 30.37 14.34
C VAL A 84 29.43 29.43 15.29
N TYR A 85 29.47 28.13 14.98
CA TYR A 85 28.85 27.06 15.74
C TYR A 85 29.88 26.31 16.58
N PHE A 86 29.42 25.56 17.59
CA PHE A 86 30.29 24.73 18.46
C PHE A 86 31.41 25.54 19.17
N THR A 87 31.11 26.78 19.54
CA THR A 87 32.05 27.64 20.27
C THR A 87 32.15 27.18 21.74
N LEU A 88 33.38 26.89 22.20
CA LEU A 88 33.64 26.49 23.58
C LEU A 88 33.12 27.55 24.58
N GLY A 89 32.38 27.11 25.60
CA GLY A 89 31.85 28.00 26.65
C GLY A 89 30.54 28.73 26.27
N ARG A 90 30.03 28.54 25.05
CA ARG A 90 28.70 29.02 24.65
C ARG A 90 27.67 27.91 24.80
N ALA A 91 26.48 28.24 25.29
CA ALA A 91 25.36 27.31 25.30
C ALA A 91 25.02 26.88 23.86
N PRO A 92 24.92 25.57 23.57
CA PRO A 92 24.52 25.08 22.25
C PRO A 92 23.14 25.60 21.85
N THR A 93 22.94 25.83 20.56
CA THR A 93 21.70 26.34 19.96
C THR A 93 21.16 25.33 18.94
N VAL A 94 21.20 25.66 17.64
CA VAL A 94 20.80 24.75 16.54
C VAL A 94 21.68 23.49 16.49
N GLU A 95 22.90 23.54 17.03
CA GLU A 95 23.88 22.46 17.01
C GLU A 95 23.36 21.16 17.63
N VAL A 96 22.45 21.26 18.60
CA VAL A 96 21.90 20.13 19.37
C VAL A 96 20.38 20.03 19.24
N ASP A 97 19.80 20.71 18.27
CA ASP A 97 18.35 20.75 18.03
C ASP A 97 18.03 20.01 16.73
N GLY A 98 17.87 18.69 16.83
CA GLY A 98 17.61 17.81 15.69
C GLY A 98 16.35 18.18 14.91
N VAL A 99 15.31 18.69 15.59
CA VAL A 99 14.10 19.18 14.94
C VAL A 99 14.40 20.37 14.05
N ALA A 100 15.19 21.33 14.55
CA ALA A 100 15.60 22.47 13.76
C ALA A 100 16.51 22.08 12.59
N LEU A 101 17.47 21.19 12.81
CA LEU A 101 18.37 20.68 11.78
C LEU A 101 17.59 19.98 10.65
N LEU A 102 16.61 19.15 10.98
CA LEU A 102 15.73 18.50 10.00
C LEU A 102 14.88 19.52 9.23
N GLY A 103 14.29 20.50 9.91
CA GLY A 103 13.50 21.56 9.27
C GLY A 103 14.32 22.39 8.28
N LEU A 104 15.56 22.72 8.62
CA LEU A 104 16.49 23.40 7.72
C LEU A 104 16.82 22.53 6.49
N ALA A 105 17.16 21.25 6.69
CA ALA A 105 17.47 20.35 5.59
C ALA A 105 16.29 20.14 4.63
N ILE A 106 15.08 20.00 5.18
CA ILE A 106 13.84 19.91 4.39
C ILE A 106 13.59 21.20 3.61
N GLY A 107 13.82 22.36 4.21
CA GLY A 107 13.70 23.64 3.53
C GLY A 107 14.66 23.78 2.34
N TYR A 108 15.94 23.41 2.52
CA TYR A 108 16.91 23.38 1.41
C TYR A 108 16.50 22.39 0.32
N ASN A 109 16.03 21.20 0.67
CA ASN A 109 15.54 20.22 -0.30
C ASN A 109 14.26 20.67 -1.05
N ALA A 110 13.49 21.58 -0.45
CA ALA A 110 12.30 22.15 -1.06
C ALA A 110 12.61 23.26 -2.07
N LEU A 111 13.78 23.92 -1.97
CA LEU A 111 14.25 24.92 -2.91
C LEU A 111 14.68 24.30 -4.25
N THR A 112 14.64 25.09 -5.32
CA THR A 112 15.14 24.66 -6.63
C THR A 112 16.68 24.54 -6.63
N PRO A 113 17.28 23.54 -7.31
CA PRO A 113 18.71 23.19 -7.21
C PRO A 113 19.73 24.30 -7.49
N SER A 114 19.30 25.42 -8.06
CA SER A 114 20.17 26.51 -8.53
C SER A 114 20.24 27.71 -7.58
N THR A 115 19.67 27.62 -6.36
CA THR A 115 19.42 28.83 -5.57
C THR A 115 20.33 29.09 -4.36
N MET A 116 20.96 28.09 -3.71
CA MET A 116 21.78 28.35 -2.50
C MET A 116 22.84 27.28 -2.21
N ASP A 117 23.88 27.69 -1.47
CA ASP A 117 24.93 26.84 -0.89
C ASP A 117 24.50 26.35 0.52
N ASP A 118 24.28 25.05 0.66
CA ASP A 118 23.94 24.37 1.93
C ASP A 118 25.18 23.83 2.68
N GLY A 119 26.39 24.16 2.21
CA GLY A 119 27.66 23.64 2.71
C GLY A 119 27.87 23.88 4.21
N TRP A 120 27.49 25.06 4.72
CA TRP A 120 27.60 25.36 6.15
C TRP A 120 26.73 24.42 7.00
N LEU A 121 25.53 24.07 6.53
CA LEU A 121 24.61 23.17 7.23
C LEU A 121 25.15 21.74 7.18
N ARG A 122 25.70 21.30 6.05
CA ARG A 122 26.37 19.99 5.95
C ARG A 122 27.51 19.85 6.95
N VAL A 123 28.36 20.87 7.07
CA VAL A 123 29.46 20.91 8.06
C VAL A 123 28.92 20.88 9.49
N CYS A 124 27.89 21.68 9.78
CA CYS A 124 27.23 21.70 11.09
C CYS A 124 26.66 20.33 11.45
N LEU A 125 25.95 19.68 10.52
CA LEU A 125 25.33 18.37 10.70
C LEU A 125 26.32 17.27 11.06
N VAL A 126 27.52 17.26 10.45
CA VAL A 126 28.56 16.28 10.79
C VAL A 126 28.94 16.37 12.27
N GLN A 127 29.10 17.58 12.80
CA GLN A 127 29.43 17.80 14.21
C GLN A 127 28.22 17.57 15.13
N SER A 128 27.01 17.96 14.69
CA SER A 128 25.76 17.74 15.43
C SER A 128 25.47 16.26 15.65
N VAL A 129 25.66 15.41 14.63
CA VAL A 129 25.44 13.96 14.75
C VAL A 129 26.36 13.35 15.82
N ALA A 130 27.63 13.81 15.91
CA ALA A 130 28.54 13.37 16.95
C ALA A 130 28.09 13.86 18.35
N ALA A 131 27.61 15.10 18.46
CA ALA A 131 27.14 15.67 19.73
C ALA A 131 25.84 15.02 20.23
N LEU A 132 25.00 14.51 19.32
CA LEU A 132 23.67 13.98 19.63
C LEU A 132 23.61 12.46 19.85
N GLN A 133 24.73 11.74 19.79
CA GLN A 133 24.77 10.26 19.88
C GLN A 133 24.08 9.68 21.13
N ASN A 134 23.99 10.45 22.21
CA ASN A 134 23.37 10.01 23.47
C ASN A 134 21.85 10.23 23.52
N ASP A 135 21.26 10.91 22.55
CA ASP A 135 19.80 11.06 22.39
C ASP A 135 19.39 10.41 21.06
N PRO A 136 18.89 9.16 21.07
CA PRO A 136 18.56 8.43 19.85
C PRO A 136 17.56 9.14 18.92
N TRP A 137 16.66 9.96 19.48
CA TRP A 137 15.69 10.69 18.68
C TRP A 137 16.34 11.85 17.95
N GLN A 138 17.06 12.71 18.69
CA GLN A 138 17.73 13.87 18.12
C GLN A 138 18.82 13.43 17.13
N TYR A 139 19.51 12.33 17.43
CA TYR A 139 20.44 11.66 16.52
C TYR A 139 19.76 11.23 15.21
N SER A 140 18.60 10.55 15.30
CA SER A 140 17.83 10.11 14.13
C SER A 140 17.32 11.30 13.29
N LEU A 141 16.90 12.39 13.93
CA LEU A 141 16.50 13.64 13.26
C LEU A 141 17.68 14.28 12.50
N ALA A 142 18.86 14.37 13.14
CA ALA A 142 20.05 14.93 12.52
C ALA A 142 20.58 14.06 11.35
N LYS A 143 20.56 12.73 11.49
CA LYS A 143 20.87 11.81 10.37
C LYS A 143 19.84 11.91 9.24
N SER A 144 18.55 12.05 9.56
CA SER A 144 17.50 12.28 8.55
C SER A 144 17.74 13.59 7.79
N ALA A 145 18.23 14.62 8.47
CA ALA A 145 18.65 15.87 7.84
C ALA A 145 19.83 15.67 6.87
N GLN A 146 20.86 14.89 7.26
CA GLN A 146 21.97 14.51 6.38
C GLN A 146 21.49 13.76 5.13
N ALA A 147 20.62 12.75 5.29
CA ALA A 147 20.03 12.01 4.18
C ALA A 147 19.21 12.92 3.24
N THR A 148 18.47 13.88 3.80
CA THR A 148 17.65 14.82 3.03
C THR A 148 18.49 15.74 2.14
N LEU A 149 19.69 16.12 2.60
CA LEU A 149 20.67 16.86 1.80
C LEU A 149 21.48 15.95 0.86
N GLY A 150 21.24 14.64 0.81
CA GLY A 150 22.00 13.72 -0.04
C GLY A 150 23.43 13.46 0.44
N VAL A 151 23.72 13.65 1.73
CA VAL A 151 24.98 13.18 2.32
C VAL A 151 24.95 11.64 2.34
N SER A 152 26.02 11.01 1.85
CA SER A 152 26.16 9.55 1.90
C SER A 152 26.33 9.10 3.36
N ILE A 153 25.28 8.48 3.92
CA ILE A 153 25.26 7.97 5.28
C ILE A 153 24.65 6.57 5.31
N ASP A 154 24.99 5.82 6.36
CA ASP A 154 24.21 4.62 6.69
C ASP A 154 22.84 5.02 7.25
N LYS A 155 21.79 4.62 6.54
CA LYS A 155 20.40 4.91 6.87
C LYS A 155 19.82 3.93 7.89
N SER A 156 20.47 2.78 8.16
CA SER A 156 20.00 1.82 9.17
C SER A 156 19.97 2.41 10.58
N ASP A 157 20.82 3.40 10.83
CA ASP A 157 20.94 4.10 12.10
C ASP A 157 19.83 5.13 12.37
N ILE A 158 18.93 5.35 11.41
CA ILE A 158 17.80 6.26 11.57
C ILE A 158 16.58 5.45 11.99
N ASP A 159 15.90 5.92 13.03
CA ASP A 159 14.62 5.38 13.48
C ASP A 159 13.67 5.09 12.28
N PRO A 160 13.24 3.83 12.07
CA PRO A 160 12.40 3.45 10.94
C PRO A 160 11.08 4.22 10.83
N VAL A 161 10.44 4.56 11.97
CA VAL A 161 9.19 5.33 11.99
C VAL A 161 9.45 6.74 11.43
N LEU A 162 10.55 7.37 11.84
CA LEU A 162 10.94 8.67 11.31
C LEU A 162 11.26 8.59 9.80
N ARG A 163 12.00 7.57 9.37
CA ARG A 163 12.36 7.38 7.95
C ARG A 163 11.11 7.26 7.07
N VAL A 164 10.15 6.42 7.46
CA VAL A 164 8.90 6.23 6.72
C VAL A 164 8.10 7.52 6.67
N ALA A 165 7.91 8.18 7.82
CA ALA A 165 7.16 9.43 7.89
C ALA A 165 7.77 10.54 7.02
N VAL A 166 9.10 10.71 7.04
CA VAL A 166 9.77 11.72 6.19
C VAL A 166 9.69 11.36 4.71
N ALA A 167 9.95 10.09 4.35
CA ALA A 167 9.90 9.62 2.97
C ALA A 167 8.50 9.81 2.36
N GLU A 168 7.44 9.46 3.10
CA GLU A 168 6.05 9.63 2.67
C GLU A 168 5.75 11.10 2.35
N ARG A 169 6.19 12.02 3.21
CA ARG A 169 5.95 13.47 3.05
C ARG A 169 6.77 14.10 1.93
N LYS A 170 7.90 13.48 1.56
CA LYS A 170 8.70 13.87 0.40
C LYS A 170 8.20 13.25 -0.91
N GLY A 171 7.34 12.23 -0.83
CA GLY A 171 6.93 11.43 -1.99
C GLY A 171 8.03 10.48 -2.48
N ASP A 172 8.95 10.10 -1.60
CA ASP A 172 10.01 9.14 -1.90
C ASP A 172 9.44 7.71 -1.93
N VAL A 173 10.08 6.80 -2.68
CA VAL A 173 9.72 5.38 -2.68
C VAL A 173 10.12 4.75 -1.34
N ILE A 174 9.18 4.03 -0.72
CA ILE A 174 9.37 3.35 0.58
C ILE A 174 9.39 1.84 0.37
N GLU A 175 10.54 1.24 0.67
CA GLU A 175 10.77 -0.21 0.63
C GLU A 175 9.86 -0.94 1.63
N GLU A 176 9.43 -2.15 1.25
CA GLU A 176 8.50 -2.95 2.06
C GLU A 176 9.12 -3.40 3.39
N GLU A 177 10.40 -3.78 3.39
CA GLU A 177 11.14 -4.15 4.60
C GLU A 177 11.17 -3.01 5.62
N LEU A 178 11.44 -1.78 5.16
CA LEU A 178 11.43 -0.58 5.99
C LEU A 178 10.02 -0.31 6.54
N ARG A 179 8.98 -0.48 5.73
CA ARG A 179 7.58 -0.33 6.14
C ARG A 179 7.19 -1.34 7.21
N GLY A 180 7.61 -2.60 7.06
CA GLY A 180 7.41 -3.67 8.04
C GLY A 180 8.10 -3.35 9.38
N ALA A 181 9.37 -2.94 9.34
CA ALA A 181 10.11 -2.55 10.55
C ALA A 181 9.46 -1.36 11.28
N ALA A 182 9.06 -0.32 10.54
CA ALA A 182 8.38 0.84 11.10
C ALA A 182 7.00 0.49 11.68
N TRP A 183 6.27 -0.44 11.07
CA TRP A 183 4.99 -0.93 11.60
C TRP A 183 5.15 -1.64 12.94
N CYS A 184 6.15 -2.52 13.08
CA CYS A 184 6.44 -3.17 14.37
C CYS A 184 6.73 -2.15 15.47
N LEU A 185 7.62 -1.20 15.21
CA LEU A 185 7.96 -0.14 16.18
C LEU A 185 6.75 0.74 16.53
N LEU A 186 5.86 0.98 15.56
CA LEU A 186 4.63 1.73 15.81
C LEU A 186 3.71 1.03 16.80
N LEU A 187 3.56 -0.29 16.66
CA LEU A 187 2.74 -1.09 17.58
C LEU A 187 3.34 -1.14 18.99
N GLU A 188 4.67 -1.19 19.10
CA GLU A 188 5.39 -1.19 20.37
C GLU A 188 5.30 0.16 21.11
N ASN A 189 5.21 1.27 20.37
CA ASN A 189 5.28 2.63 20.91
C ASN A 189 3.97 3.42 20.73
N ILE A 190 2.83 2.72 20.73
CA ILE A 190 1.53 3.31 20.40
C ILE A 190 1.11 4.49 21.29
N ASP A 191 1.59 4.51 22.55
CA ASP A 191 1.28 5.51 23.57
C ASP A 191 2.35 6.62 23.69
N GLU A 192 3.34 6.66 22.79
CA GLU A 192 4.50 7.58 22.82
C GLU A 192 4.10 9.04 23.11
N PRO A 193 4.47 9.62 24.27
CA PRO A 193 4.05 10.97 24.67
C PRO A 193 4.77 12.11 23.95
N GLU A 194 5.96 11.90 23.40
CA GLU A 194 6.75 12.94 22.75
C GLU A 194 6.07 13.38 21.43
N PRO A 195 5.76 14.69 21.25
CA PRO A 195 4.97 15.18 20.13
C PRO A 195 5.51 14.82 18.74
N THR A 196 6.83 14.95 18.51
CA THR A 196 7.41 14.70 17.18
C THR A 196 7.50 13.22 16.83
N ARG A 197 7.80 12.36 17.82
CA ARG A 197 7.74 10.90 17.67
C ARG A 197 6.33 10.45 17.38
N ARG A 198 5.34 10.96 18.12
CA ARG A 198 3.94 10.67 17.86
C ARG A 198 3.50 11.12 16.47
N ALA A 199 3.93 12.29 16.02
CA ALA A 199 3.65 12.74 14.66
C ALA A 199 4.27 11.81 13.60
N ALA A 200 5.48 11.29 13.85
CA ALA A 200 6.10 10.29 12.99
C ALA A 200 5.32 8.96 12.98
N LEU A 201 4.78 8.53 14.13
CA LEU A 201 3.87 7.37 14.21
C LEU A 201 2.61 7.58 13.38
N GLN A 202 2.03 8.77 13.42
CA GLN A 202 0.85 9.12 12.60
C GLN A 202 1.16 9.08 11.10
N GLY A 203 2.31 9.63 10.68
CA GLY A 203 2.78 9.55 9.30
C GLY A 203 3.05 8.12 8.83
N THR A 204 3.67 7.31 9.69
CA THR A 204 3.93 5.89 9.44
C THR A 204 2.63 5.10 9.31
N PHE A 205 1.68 5.32 10.22
CA PHE A 205 0.36 4.69 10.13
C PHE A 205 -0.29 4.97 8.78
N GLU A 206 -0.29 6.23 8.35
CA GLU A 206 -0.95 6.61 7.09
C GLU A 206 -0.27 5.97 5.88
N SER A 207 1.08 5.92 5.86
CA SER A 207 1.83 5.26 4.79
C SER A 207 1.55 3.76 4.75
N CYS A 208 1.59 3.08 5.91
CA CYS A 208 1.30 1.65 6.01
C CYS A 208 -0.17 1.32 5.68
N ALA A 209 -1.11 2.08 6.24
CA ALA A 209 -2.54 1.89 5.97
C ALA A 209 -2.89 2.20 4.52
N SER A 210 -2.25 3.20 3.89
CA SER A 210 -2.41 3.50 2.46
C SER A 210 -1.84 2.40 1.58
N ALA A 211 -0.72 1.77 1.97
CA ALA A 211 -0.19 0.61 1.27
C ALA A 211 -1.15 -0.59 1.33
N LEU A 212 -1.86 -0.77 2.45
CA LEU A 212 -2.90 -1.79 2.61
C LEU A 212 -4.21 -1.43 1.89
N ALA A 213 -4.55 -0.15 1.79
CA ALA A 213 -5.81 0.33 1.19
C ALA A 213 -5.74 0.48 -0.34
N ARG A 214 -4.55 0.64 -0.92
CA ARG A 214 -4.34 0.50 -2.36
C ARG A 214 -4.50 -0.98 -2.67
N LEU A 215 -5.60 -1.39 -3.31
CA LEU A 215 -5.64 -2.64 -4.07
C LEU A 215 -4.38 -2.62 -4.95
N PRO A 216 -3.36 -3.46 -4.69
CA PRO A 216 -2.18 -3.46 -5.53
C PRO A 216 -2.63 -4.04 -6.86
N LEU A 217 -2.98 -3.18 -7.82
CA LEU A 217 -3.29 -3.59 -9.18
C LEU A 217 -2.08 -4.26 -9.84
N HIS A 218 -0.90 -4.14 -9.23
CA HIS A 218 0.35 -4.80 -9.63
C HIS A 218 0.92 -5.49 -8.39
N GLY A 219 1.11 -6.81 -8.44
CA GLY A 219 1.70 -7.60 -7.35
C GLY A 219 0.72 -8.38 -6.48
N ALA A 220 -0.56 -8.51 -6.87
CA ALA A 220 -1.47 -9.47 -6.24
C ALA A 220 -0.88 -10.89 -6.38
N GLY A 221 -0.81 -11.64 -5.27
CA GLY A 221 -0.33 -13.01 -5.23
C GLY A 221 -1.46 -14.03 -5.42
N VAL A 222 -1.14 -15.29 -5.15
CA VAL A 222 -2.11 -16.40 -5.24
C VAL A 222 -3.23 -16.26 -4.21
N SER A 223 -2.92 -15.76 -3.01
CA SER A 223 -3.91 -15.52 -1.95
C SER A 223 -4.95 -14.49 -2.39
N GLU A 224 -4.50 -13.35 -2.94
CA GLU A 224 -5.39 -12.30 -3.45
C GLU A 224 -6.21 -12.80 -4.64
N LEU A 225 -5.62 -13.60 -5.53
CA LEU A 225 -6.35 -14.25 -6.62
C LEU A 225 -7.51 -15.11 -6.10
N ILE A 226 -7.27 -15.94 -5.08
CA ILE A 226 -8.31 -16.77 -4.45
C ILE A 226 -9.40 -15.89 -3.85
N GLU A 227 -9.05 -14.83 -3.12
CA GLU A 227 -10.03 -13.91 -2.52
C GLU A 227 -10.91 -13.21 -3.56
N ILE A 228 -10.33 -12.80 -4.69
CA ILE A 228 -11.05 -12.21 -5.82
C ILE A 228 -12.04 -13.20 -6.41
N LEU A 229 -11.60 -14.44 -6.66
CA LEU A 229 -12.42 -15.49 -7.24
C LEU A 229 -13.56 -15.92 -6.29
N GLU A 230 -13.29 -16.08 -5.00
CA GLU A 230 -14.33 -16.32 -3.97
C GLU A 230 -15.32 -15.15 -3.89
N GLY A 231 -14.84 -13.92 -4.13
CA GLY A 231 -15.64 -12.71 -4.21
C GLY A 231 -16.65 -12.69 -5.36
N VAL A 232 -16.45 -13.47 -6.43
CA VAL A 232 -17.35 -13.49 -7.61
C VAL A 232 -18.79 -13.81 -7.20
N SER A 233 -19.00 -14.77 -6.31
CA SER A 233 -20.33 -15.15 -5.81
C SER A 233 -21.09 -13.96 -5.21
N ARG A 234 -20.41 -13.12 -4.41
CA ARG A 234 -21.00 -11.90 -3.82
C ARG A 234 -21.36 -10.88 -4.90
N SER A 235 -20.48 -10.69 -5.89
CA SER A 235 -20.69 -9.78 -7.01
C SER A 235 -21.92 -10.13 -7.84
N MET A 236 -22.30 -11.41 -7.87
CA MET A 236 -23.50 -11.86 -8.58
C MET A 236 -24.80 -11.26 -8.02
N GLY A 237 -24.81 -10.71 -6.80
CA GLY A 237 -25.92 -9.93 -6.25
C GLY A 237 -26.38 -8.78 -7.17
N HIS A 238 -25.44 -8.15 -7.88
CA HIS A 238 -25.72 -7.06 -8.83
C HIS A 238 -25.70 -7.48 -10.31
N TRP A 239 -25.48 -8.77 -10.61
CA TRP A 239 -25.53 -9.29 -11.98
C TRP A 239 -26.82 -8.94 -12.72
N THR A 240 -26.71 -8.51 -13.98
CA THR A 240 -27.86 -8.05 -14.77
C THR A 240 -28.72 -9.23 -15.21
N TYR A 241 -29.89 -9.36 -14.61
CA TYR A 241 -30.91 -10.32 -15.02
C TYR A 241 -32.30 -9.75 -14.79
N GLU A 242 -32.89 -9.20 -15.84
CA GLU A 242 -34.12 -8.44 -15.77
C GLU A 242 -35.27 -9.19 -16.43
N GLU A 243 -36.38 -9.29 -15.73
CA GLU A 243 -37.63 -9.83 -16.30
C GLU A 243 -38.44 -8.75 -17.01
N LYS A 244 -38.28 -7.48 -16.58
CA LYS A 244 -39.06 -6.34 -17.04
C LYS A 244 -38.16 -5.11 -17.22
N PRO A 245 -38.46 -4.22 -18.18
CA PRO A 245 -37.83 -2.92 -18.30
C PRO A 245 -37.83 -2.14 -16.98
N LYS A 246 -36.67 -1.66 -16.53
CA LYS A 246 -36.59 -0.69 -15.42
C LYS A 246 -36.70 0.77 -15.88
N VAL A 247 -36.44 1.02 -17.16
CA VAL A 247 -36.45 2.35 -17.78
C VAL A 247 -37.36 2.32 -19.01
N ARG A 248 -38.10 3.42 -19.23
CA ARG A 248 -38.97 3.56 -20.40
C ARG A 248 -38.13 3.43 -21.69
N ASN A 249 -38.63 2.66 -22.65
CA ASN A 249 -37.99 2.40 -23.96
C ASN A 249 -36.66 1.63 -23.91
N VAL A 250 -36.32 0.97 -22.78
CA VAL A 250 -35.16 0.09 -22.68
C VAL A 250 -35.62 -1.36 -22.54
N LEU A 251 -35.10 -2.25 -23.38
CA LEU A 251 -35.40 -3.68 -23.29
C LEU A 251 -34.74 -4.28 -22.04
N PRO A 252 -35.43 -5.19 -21.32
CA PRO A 252 -34.84 -5.87 -20.18
C PRO A 252 -33.58 -6.63 -20.63
N GLN A 253 -32.51 -6.50 -19.85
CA GLN A 253 -31.26 -7.20 -20.15
C GLN A 253 -31.09 -8.42 -19.27
N LYS A 254 -30.67 -9.53 -19.88
CA LYS A 254 -30.26 -10.76 -19.18
C LYS A 254 -28.86 -11.13 -19.62
N TRP A 255 -27.92 -11.14 -18.70
CA TRP A 255 -26.56 -11.63 -18.95
C TRP A 255 -26.56 -13.12 -18.58
N GLU A 256 -26.80 -13.98 -19.57
CA GLU A 256 -26.91 -15.42 -19.35
C GLU A 256 -25.54 -16.09 -19.20
N ILE A 257 -25.47 -17.12 -18.36
CA ILE A 257 -24.30 -17.99 -18.20
C ILE A 257 -24.76 -19.43 -18.52
N ASP A 258 -24.48 -19.87 -19.74
CA ASP A 258 -24.95 -21.15 -20.29
C ASP A 258 -23.85 -22.20 -20.43
N HIS A 259 -22.60 -21.79 -20.30
CA HIS A 259 -21.44 -22.60 -20.61
C HIS A 259 -20.20 -22.10 -19.88
N GLU A 260 -19.19 -22.97 -19.77
CA GLU A 260 -17.84 -22.70 -19.27
C GLU A 260 -17.22 -21.45 -19.90
N TYR A 261 -17.30 -21.28 -21.23
CA TYR A 261 -16.73 -20.09 -21.87
C TYR A 261 -17.38 -18.76 -21.43
N HIS A 262 -18.65 -18.75 -20.97
CA HIS A 262 -19.26 -17.54 -20.39
C HIS A 262 -18.63 -17.23 -19.03
N VAL A 263 -18.32 -18.28 -18.25
CA VAL A 263 -17.65 -18.16 -16.96
C VAL A 263 -16.22 -17.71 -17.16
N GLN A 264 -15.49 -18.28 -18.13
CA GLN A 264 -14.15 -17.82 -18.52
C GLN A 264 -14.16 -16.34 -18.89
N ASN A 265 -15.10 -15.88 -19.73
CA ASN A 265 -15.25 -14.46 -20.10
C ASN A 265 -15.55 -13.55 -18.89
N LEU A 266 -16.38 -14.03 -17.95
CA LEU A 266 -16.65 -13.32 -16.69
C LEU A 266 -15.36 -13.17 -15.88
N LEU A 267 -14.63 -14.26 -15.68
CA LEU A 267 -13.37 -14.24 -14.93
C LEU A 267 -12.32 -13.37 -15.62
N TRP A 268 -12.20 -13.44 -16.94
CA TRP A 268 -11.34 -12.57 -17.73
C TRP A 268 -11.62 -11.08 -17.44
N THR A 269 -12.90 -10.70 -17.46
CA THR A 269 -13.32 -9.31 -17.22
C THR A 269 -12.95 -8.82 -15.82
N ILE A 270 -12.96 -9.72 -14.83
CA ILE A 270 -12.62 -9.41 -13.43
C ILE A 270 -11.10 -9.38 -13.22
N LEU A 271 -10.38 -10.35 -13.79
CA LEU A 271 -8.97 -10.59 -13.49
C LEU A 271 -8.01 -9.79 -14.36
N ARG A 272 -8.34 -9.54 -15.64
CA ARG A 272 -7.44 -8.87 -16.59
C ARG A 272 -6.93 -7.49 -16.16
N PRO A 273 -7.71 -6.65 -15.44
CA PRO A 273 -7.22 -5.38 -14.88
C PRO A 273 -6.23 -5.53 -13.72
N ILE A 274 -6.20 -6.69 -13.06
CA ILE A 274 -5.41 -6.97 -11.85
C ILE A 274 -4.16 -7.79 -12.20
N PHE A 275 -4.27 -8.69 -13.18
CA PHE A 275 -3.18 -9.54 -13.66
C PHE A 275 -2.89 -9.21 -15.13
N PRO A 276 -1.94 -8.28 -15.40
CA PRO A 276 -1.67 -7.80 -16.75
C PRO A 276 -1.18 -8.87 -17.73
N ASP A 277 -0.62 -9.96 -17.20
CA ASP A 277 -0.11 -11.12 -17.91
C ASP A 277 -1.10 -12.30 -17.93
N LEU A 278 -2.38 -12.09 -17.56
CA LEU A 278 -3.43 -13.10 -17.73
C LEU A 278 -3.49 -13.54 -19.20
N VAL A 279 -3.37 -14.84 -19.41
CA VAL A 279 -3.39 -15.52 -20.70
C VAL A 279 -4.72 -16.27 -20.84
N ASP A 280 -5.35 -16.11 -22.00
CA ASP A 280 -6.53 -16.86 -22.42
C ASP A 280 -6.11 -18.11 -23.20
N GLU A 281 -6.86 -19.20 -23.06
CA GLU A 281 -6.73 -20.50 -23.72
C GLU A 281 -5.43 -20.74 -24.51
N GLU A 282 -4.38 -21.24 -23.85
CA GLU A 282 -3.11 -21.58 -24.51
C GLU A 282 -2.81 -23.09 -24.46
N THR A 283 -2.13 -23.57 -25.51
CA THR A 283 -1.76 -24.98 -25.63
C THR A 283 -0.40 -25.23 -24.98
N LEU A 284 -0.36 -26.14 -24.01
CA LEU A 284 0.89 -26.59 -23.40
C LEU A 284 1.71 -27.43 -24.38
N LYS A 285 3.01 -27.59 -24.06
CA LYS A 285 3.90 -28.47 -24.82
C LYS A 285 3.27 -29.86 -24.96
N LYS A 286 3.38 -30.39 -26.18
CA LYS A 286 2.78 -31.68 -26.56
C LYS A 286 3.21 -32.79 -25.61
N LEU A 287 2.23 -33.51 -25.09
CA LEU A 287 2.40 -34.66 -24.21
C LEU A 287 1.95 -35.92 -24.95
N GLY A 288 2.90 -36.70 -25.46
CA GLY A 288 2.59 -37.87 -26.29
C GLY A 288 1.79 -37.47 -27.54
N HIS A 289 0.54 -37.93 -27.62
CA HIS A 289 -0.39 -37.59 -28.70
C HIS A 289 -1.35 -36.44 -28.36
N THR A 290 -1.33 -35.93 -27.13
CA THR A 290 -2.25 -34.89 -26.65
C THR A 290 -1.52 -33.56 -26.51
N SER A 291 -2.22 -32.47 -26.84
CA SER A 291 -1.77 -31.11 -26.62
C SER A 291 -2.76 -30.46 -25.65
N PRO A 292 -2.52 -30.58 -24.33
CA PRO A 292 -3.44 -30.06 -23.32
C PRO A 292 -3.58 -28.55 -23.45
N ARG A 293 -4.79 -28.04 -23.21
CA ARG A 293 -5.12 -26.62 -23.29
C ARG A 293 -5.82 -26.23 -22.01
N TYR A 294 -5.23 -25.31 -21.27
CA TYR A 294 -5.84 -24.76 -20.06
C TYR A 294 -6.79 -23.62 -20.40
N ASP A 295 -7.72 -23.31 -19.51
CA ASP A 295 -8.71 -22.25 -19.71
C ASP A 295 -8.11 -20.85 -19.52
N LEU A 296 -7.56 -20.56 -18.33
CA LEU A 296 -6.93 -19.28 -18.01
C LEU A 296 -5.60 -19.52 -17.28
N GLY A 297 -4.57 -18.74 -17.62
CA GLY A 297 -3.24 -18.85 -17.01
C GLY A 297 -2.72 -17.50 -16.53
N ILE A 298 -2.06 -17.48 -15.37
CA ILE A 298 -1.34 -16.31 -14.85
C ILE A 298 0.14 -16.71 -14.68
N PRO A 299 0.99 -16.49 -15.70
CA PRO A 299 2.38 -16.92 -15.70
C PRO A 299 3.20 -16.39 -14.53
N SER A 300 3.03 -15.13 -14.15
CA SER A 300 3.71 -14.50 -13.02
C SER A 300 3.44 -15.18 -11.68
N LEU A 301 2.30 -15.86 -11.54
CA LEU A 301 1.94 -16.64 -10.37
C LEU A 301 2.21 -18.14 -10.51
N SER A 302 2.62 -18.58 -11.70
CA SER A 302 2.71 -19.99 -12.08
C SER A 302 1.40 -20.75 -11.78
N THR A 303 0.26 -20.10 -12.00
CA THR A 303 -1.08 -20.60 -11.65
C THR A 303 -1.99 -20.71 -12.88
N ILE A 304 -2.69 -21.83 -13.00
CA ILE A 304 -3.81 -22.04 -13.94
C ILE A 304 -5.14 -21.93 -13.19
N ILE A 305 -6.15 -21.36 -13.83
CA ILE A 305 -7.54 -21.36 -13.38
C ILE A 305 -8.32 -22.26 -14.35
N GLU A 306 -8.78 -23.40 -13.85
CA GLU A 306 -9.56 -24.36 -14.62
C GLU A 306 -11.05 -24.15 -14.35
N VAL A 307 -11.85 -23.95 -15.40
CA VAL A 307 -13.25 -23.56 -15.29
C VAL A 307 -14.16 -24.71 -15.68
N LYS A 308 -15.06 -25.12 -14.78
CA LYS A 308 -16.05 -26.19 -15.06
C LYS A 308 -17.48 -25.72 -14.87
N TYR A 309 -18.41 -26.31 -15.61
CA TYR A 309 -19.84 -26.01 -15.52
C TYR A 309 -20.67 -27.26 -15.22
N VAL A 310 -21.26 -27.30 -14.02
CA VAL A 310 -22.16 -28.39 -13.59
C VAL A 310 -23.55 -28.12 -14.15
N ARG A 311 -23.92 -28.82 -15.23
CA ARG A 311 -25.26 -28.68 -15.85
C ARG A 311 -26.36 -29.45 -15.10
N ARG A 312 -26.03 -30.63 -14.61
CA ARG A 312 -26.98 -31.63 -14.09
C ARG A 312 -26.85 -31.78 -12.58
N ARG A 313 -27.96 -32.13 -11.94
CA ARG A 313 -28.00 -32.42 -10.51
C ARG A 313 -27.61 -33.88 -10.24
N GLY A 314 -27.02 -34.14 -9.09
CA GLY A 314 -26.76 -35.46 -8.53
C GLY A 314 -25.28 -35.80 -8.48
N GLN A 315 -24.95 -36.80 -7.66
CA GLN A 315 -23.58 -37.26 -7.41
C GLN A 315 -22.84 -37.69 -8.68
N SER A 316 -23.54 -38.23 -9.68
CA SER A 316 -22.92 -38.62 -10.95
C SER A 316 -22.36 -37.43 -11.73
N ALA A 317 -23.02 -36.27 -11.69
CA ALA A 317 -22.56 -35.05 -12.32
C ALA A 317 -21.34 -34.48 -11.59
N LEU A 318 -21.36 -34.49 -10.25
CA LEU A 318 -20.24 -34.03 -9.44
C LEU A 318 -19.02 -34.93 -9.61
N LYS A 319 -19.22 -36.26 -9.65
CA LYS A 319 -18.15 -37.22 -9.93
C LYS A 319 -17.51 -36.98 -11.28
N ALA A 320 -18.30 -36.70 -12.32
CA ALA A 320 -17.76 -36.40 -13.65
C ALA A 320 -16.85 -35.16 -13.61
N ILE A 321 -17.28 -34.08 -12.94
CA ILE A 321 -16.45 -32.89 -12.75
C ILE A 321 -15.18 -33.18 -11.93
N THR A 322 -15.27 -34.01 -10.89
CA THR A 322 -14.09 -34.45 -10.13
C THR A 322 -13.09 -35.19 -11.02
N ASP A 323 -13.58 -36.15 -11.83
CA ASP A 323 -12.75 -36.95 -12.72
C ASP A 323 -12.08 -36.06 -13.79
N GLU A 324 -12.79 -35.08 -14.34
CA GLU A 324 -12.25 -34.11 -15.31
C GLU A 324 -11.17 -33.22 -14.68
N ILE A 325 -11.44 -32.58 -13.53
CA ILE A 325 -10.46 -31.72 -12.85
C ILE A 325 -9.21 -32.50 -12.45
N ALA A 326 -9.34 -33.74 -11.98
CA ALA A 326 -8.20 -34.57 -11.63
C ALA A 326 -7.36 -34.94 -12.86
N ALA A 327 -7.99 -35.18 -14.01
CA ALA A 327 -7.29 -35.43 -15.27
C ALA A 327 -6.51 -34.19 -15.71
N ASP A 328 -7.15 -33.02 -15.70
CA ASP A 328 -6.55 -31.74 -16.11
C ASP A 328 -5.39 -31.32 -15.20
N HIS A 329 -5.59 -31.43 -13.87
CA HIS A 329 -4.54 -31.28 -12.85
C HIS A 329 -3.28 -32.06 -13.20
N SER A 330 -3.46 -33.35 -13.51
CA SER A 330 -2.36 -34.25 -13.82
C SER A 330 -1.63 -33.88 -15.11
N LEU A 331 -2.27 -33.17 -16.05
CA LEU A 331 -1.67 -32.75 -17.32
C LEU A 331 -0.92 -31.44 -17.17
N TYR A 332 -1.45 -30.51 -16.37
CA TYR A 332 -0.96 -29.13 -16.29
C TYR A 332 0.21 -28.96 -15.32
N LEU A 333 0.20 -29.64 -14.17
CA LEU A 333 1.18 -29.47 -13.10
C LEU A 333 2.36 -30.45 -13.25
N ARG A 334 3.08 -30.32 -14.36
CA ARG A 334 4.27 -31.14 -14.67
C ARG A 334 5.50 -30.27 -14.84
N GLU A 335 6.66 -30.88 -14.66
CA GLU A 335 7.93 -30.23 -14.97
C GLU A 335 7.96 -29.72 -16.42
N GLY A 336 8.32 -28.44 -16.59
CA GLY A 336 8.49 -27.82 -17.89
C GLY A 336 7.25 -27.17 -18.52
N THR A 337 6.09 -27.19 -17.84
CA THR A 337 4.89 -26.42 -18.27
C THR A 337 4.97 -24.95 -17.84
N GLY A 338 5.74 -24.63 -16.79
CA GLY A 338 5.83 -23.29 -16.21
C GLY A 338 4.74 -22.99 -15.17
N PHE A 339 3.83 -23.93 -14.92
CA PHE A 339 2.77 -23.83 -13.93
C PHE A 339 2.99 -24.84 -12.81
N ALA A 340 2.86 -24.37 -11.58
CA ALA A 340 3.03 -25.18 -10.36
C ALA A 340 1.71 -25.29 -9.56
N ARG A 341 0.72 -24.46 -9.90
CA ARG A 341 -0.53 -24.33 -9.16
C ARG A 341 -1.73 -24.35 -10.09
N MET A 342 -2.84 -24.86 -9.57
CA MET A 342 -4.14 -24.84 -10.21
C MET A 342 -5.19 -24.37 -9.20
N ILE A 343 -6.18 -23.62 -9.68
CA ILE A 343 -7.41 -23.28 -8.96
C ILE A 343 -8.57 -23.80 -9.82
N ALA A 344 -9.47 -24.58 -9.23
CA ALA A 344 -10.68 -24.98 -9.94
C ALA A 344 -11.82 -24.00 -9.64
N PHE A 345 -12.46 -23.48 -10.67
CA PHE A 345 -13.61 -22.59 -10.58
C PHE A 345 -14.83 -23.26 -11.21
N ILE A 346 -15.81 -23.62 -10.38
CA ILE A 346 -16.96 -24.42 -10.76
C ILE A 346 -18.21 -23.55 -10.72
N TRP A 347 -18.87 -23.38 -11.87
CA TRP A 347 -20.21 -22.82 -11.92
C TRP A 347 -21.24 -23.94 -11.77
N ASP A 348 -22.10 -23.84 -10.75
CA ASP A 348 -23.15 -24.83 -10.50
C ASP A 348 -24.53 -24.29 -10.86
N GLU A 349 -25.03 -24.78 -11.99
CA GLU A 349 -26.34 -24.43 -12.54
C GLU A 349 -27.50 -24.88 -11.64
N GLN A 350 -27.29 -25.93 -10.84
CA GLN A 350 -28.36 -26.59 -10.08
C GLN A 350 -28.38 -26.20 -8.60
N ARG A 351 -27.42 -25.38 -8.13
CA ARG A 351 -27.35 -24.87 -6.74
C ARG A 351 -27.32 -25.97 -5.68
N GLN A 352 -26.51 -27.00 -5.90
CA GLN A 352 -26.29 -28.17 -5.05
C GLN A 352 -25.38 -27.87 -3.85
N THR A 353 -25.70 -26.80 -3.13
CA THR A 353 -24.88 -26.26 -2.04
C THR A 353 -24.57 -27.27 -0.93
N GLU A 354 -25.43 -28.27 -0.77
CA GLU A 354 -25.27 -29.36 0.19
C GLU A 354 -24.05 -30.27 -0.11
N GLU A 355 -23.59 -30.32 -1.36
CA GLU A 355 -22.48 -31.20 -1.79
C GLU A 355 -21.12 -30.47 -1.83
N TYR A 356 -21.10 -29.14 -1.64
CA TYR A 356 -19.91 -28.33 -1.92
C TYR A 356 -18.73 -28.68 -1.02
N GLN A 357 -18.97 -28.84 0.27
CA GLN A 357 -17.92 -29.19 1.23
C GLN A 357 -17.26 -30.52 0.89
N THR A 358 -18.05 -31.51 0.48
CA THR A 358 -17.56 -32.83 0.06
C THR A 358 -16.71 -32.73 -1.21
N LEU A 359 -17.17 -31.97 -2.21
CA LEU A 359 -16.46 -31.79 -3.47
C LEU A 359 -15.13 -31.05 -3.26
N GLN A 360 -15.14 -29.95 -2.50
CA GLN A 360 -13.95 -29.19 -2.16
C GLN A 360 -12.94 -30.06 -1.43
N SER A 361 -13.37 -30.73 -0.35
CA SER A 361 -12.50 -31.61 0.44
C SER A 361 -11.89 -32.75 -0.38
N GLY A 362 -12.63 -33.30 -1.36
CA GLY A 362 -12.14 -34.37 -2.22
C GLY A 362 -11.03 -33.90 -3.16
N LEU A 363 -11.20 -32.72 -3.75
CA LEU A 363 -10.28 -32.18 -4.75
C LEU A 363 -9.07 -31.48 -4.14
N GLU A 364 -9.24 -30.68 -3.07
CA GLU A 364 -8.15 -29.89 -2.45
C GLU A 364 -7.05 -30.75 -1.79
N ASN A 365 -7.25 -32.08 -1.69
CA ASN A 365 -6.19 -33.02 -1.32
C ASN A 365 -5.17 -33.26 -2.44
N LEU A 366 -5.44 -32.85 -3.68
CA LEU A 366 -4.52 -32.97 -4.80
C LEU A 366 -3.40 -31.92 -4.70
N SER A 367 -2.15 -32.36 -4.67
CA SER A 367 -0.98 -31.47 -4.53
C SER A 367 -0.92 -30.43 -5.65
N GLY A 368 -0.84 -29.14 -5.31
CA GLY A 368 -0.82 -28.05 -6.28
C GLY A 368 -2.21 -27.59 -6.74
N LEU A 369 -3.30 -28.25 -6.34
CA LEU A 369 -4.64 -27.67 -6.42
C LEU A 369 -4.88 -26.82 -5.16
N GLU A 370 -4.69 -25.51 -5.29
CA GLU A 370 -4.67 -24.58 -4.15
C GLU A 370 -6.05 -24.31 -3.58
N ARG A 371 -7.08 -24.31 -4.45
CA ARG A 371 -8.46 -24.01 -4.05
C ARG A 371 -9.48 -24.54 -5.04
N VAL A 372 -10.64 -24.96 -4.53
CA VAL A 372 -11.85 -25.22 -5.32
C VAL A 372 -12.95 -24.25 -4.96
N ILE A 373 -13.30 -23.40 -5.92
CA ILE A 373 -14.28 -22.33 -5.76
C ILE A 373 -15.55 -22.73 -6.51
N ILE A 374 -16.67 -22.82 -5.79
CA ILE A 374 -17.96 -23.21 -6.38
C ILE A 374 -18.92 -22.04 -6.28
N VAL A 375 -19.45 -21.60 -7.42
CA VAL A 375 -20.40 -20.49 -7.50
C VAL A 375 -21.77 -21.03 -7.94
N PRO A 376 -22.80 -21.00 -7.07
CA PRO A 376 -24.15 -21.36 -7.45
C PRO A 376 -24.74 -20.32 -8.40
N ARG A 377 -25.51 -20.76 -9.39
CA ARG A 377 -26.33 -19.85 -10.20
C ARG A 377 -27.21 -18.97 -9.29
N PRO A 378 -27.18 -17.63 -9.44
CA PRO A 378 -27.98 -16.73 -8.63
C PRO A 378 -29.48 -17.02 -8.71
N ALA A 379 -30.18 -16.93 -7.57
CA ALA A 379 -31.62 -17.23 -7.51
C ALA A 379 -32.49 -16.38 -8.43
N LYS A 380 -32.13 -15.11 -8.65
CA LYS A 380 -32.84 -14.21 -9.57
C LYS A 380 -32.76 -14.63 -11.04
N MET A 381 -31.74 -15.42 -11.40
CA MET A 381 -31.61 -15.94 -12.75
C MET A 381 -32.53 -17.15 -12.84
N GLU A 382 -33.85 -17.06 -12.70
CA GLU A 382 -34.73 -18.21 -12.93
C GLU A 382 -34.96 -18.40 -14.43
N ARG A 383 -34.98 -19.65 -14.88
CA ARG A 383 -35.26 -20.01 -16.28
C ARG A 383 -36.69 -20.46 -16.32
N ASP A 384 -37.46 -19.92 -17.26
CA ASP A 384 -38.80 -20.42 -17.54
C ASP A 384 -38.68 -21.91 -17.84
N LYS A 385 -39.35 -22.74 -17.04
CA LYS A 385 -39.52 -24.15 -17.36
C LYS A 385 -40.18 -24.20 -18.73
N LYS A 386 -39.43 -24.56 -19.77
CA LYS A 386 -40.01 -24.83 -21.09
C LYS A 386 -41.18 -25.80 -20.88
N LYS A 387 -42.38 -25.37 -21.28
CA LYS A 387 -43.57 -26.21 -21.39
C LYS A 387 -43.34 -27.30 -22.42
#